data_AF-A0A8T6SIH3-F1
#
_entry.id   AF-A0A8T6SIH3-F1
#
_cell.length_a   1.000
_cell.length_b   1.000
_cell.length_c   1.000
_cell.angle_alpha   90.00
_cell.angle_beta   90.00
_cell.angle_gamma   90.00
#
_symmetry.space_group_name_H-M   'P 1'
#
loop_
_entity.id
_entity.type
_entity.pdbx_description
1 polymer ?
#
loop_
_entity_poly.entity_id
_entity_poly.type
_entity_poly.pdbx_seq_one_letter_code
_entity_poly.pdbx_strand_id
1 'polypeptide(L)'
;MEEKEKESVELTFYDSRGGEWKINTAVHAYLSDGINKAVKKAAKSLGMKASEITLITPQGNSVPVRKEGQTRTVKDIVTNWGLSFGLITKDVLGMA
;
A
#
# COMPACT_ATOMS: atom_id res chain seq x y z
N MET A 1 18.20 -18.08 -22.49
CA MET A 1 17.53 -17.88 -21.18
C MET A 1 16.89 -16.52 -21.29
N GLU A 2 15.59 -16.44 -21.58
CA GLU A 2 14.88 -15.16 -21.57
C GLU A 2 14.70 -14.76 -20.10
N GLU A 3 15.48 -13.77 -19.64
CA GLU A 3 15.13 -13.04 -18.44
C GLU A 3 13.80 -12.33 -18.73
N LYS A 4 12.69 -12.93 -18.29
CA LYS A 4 11.42 -12.19 -18.25
C LYS A 4 11.67 -10.96 -17.40
N GLU A 5 11.69 -9.79 -18.04
CA GLU A 5 11.75 -8.52 -17.34
C GLU A 5 10.71 -8.55 -16.23
N LYS A 6 11.16 -8.35 -14.99
CA LYS A 6 10.25 -8.37 -13.85
C LYS A 6 9.30 -7.19 -14.03
N GLU A 7 8.07 -7.47 -14.46
CA GLU A 7 7.03 -6.46 -14.61
C GLU A 7 6.92 -5.64 -13.33
N SER A 8 6.97 -4.32 -13.46
CA SER A 8 6.93 -3.39 -12.34
C SER A 8 5.90 -2.29 -12.59
N VAL A 9 5.41 -1.71 -11.50
CA VAL A 9 4.42 -0.64 -11.52
C VAL A 9 4.81 0.44 -10.52
N GLU A 10 4.35 1.65 -10.78
CA GLU A 10 4.40 2.74 -9.81
C GLU A 10 3.08 2.78 -9.02
N LEU A 11 3.20 2.71 -7.70
CA LEU A 11 2.08 2.85 -6.77
C LEU A 11 2.14 4.23 -6.11
N THR A 12 1.01 4.95 -6.10
CA THR A 12 0.91 6.23 -5.38
C THR A 12 0.28 6.00 -4.02
N PHE A 13 0.98 6.41 -2.97
CA PHE A 13 0.49 6.33 -1.59
C PHE A 13 0.29 7.72 -1.02
N TYR A 14 -0.85 7.94 -0.36
CA TYR A 14 -1.21 9.18 0.28
C TYR A 14 -1.21 9.02 1.80
N ASP A 15 -0.80 10.07 2.50
CA ASP A 15 -1.12 10.23 3.91
C ASP A 15 -2.60 10.60 4.04
N SER A 16 -3.36 9.73 4.72
CA SER A 16 -4.79 9.93 4.98
C SER A 16 -5.08 10.09 6.48
N ARG A 17 -4.07 10.39 7.30
CA ARG A 17 -4.26 10.76 8.72
C ARG A 17 -5.04 12.08 8.77
N GLY A 18 -6.29 12.03 9.19
CA GLY A 18 -7.19 13.20 9.24
C GLY A 18 -8.24 13.26 8.12
N GLY A 19 -8.38 12.21 7.30
CA GLY A 19 -9.46 12.08 6.31
C GLY A 19 -9.23 12.82 4.98
N GLU A 20 -8.15 13.60 4.87
CA GLU A 20 -7.76 14.29 3.63
C GLU A 20 -6.56 13.60 2.95
N TRP A 21 -6.52 13.61 1.62
CA TRP A 21 -5.48 12.96 0.80
C TRP A 21 -4.44 14.00 0.33
N LYS A 22 -3.56 14.47 1.22
CA LYS A 22 -2.75 15.69 0.96
C LYS A 22 -1.29 15.44 0.60
N ILE A 23 -0.60 14.53 1.29
CA ILE A 23 0.83 14.27 1.06
C ILE A 23 0.95 12.92 0.37
N ASN A 24 1.65 12.85 -0.76
CA ASN A 24 1.82 11.59 -1.48
C ASN A 24 3.29 11.22 -1.70
N THR A 25 3.50 9.94 -2.00
CA THR A 25 4.78 9.38 -2.42
C THR A 25 4.54 8.30 -3.47
N ALA A 26 5.40 8.24 -4.47
CA ALA A 26 5.40 7.20 -5.48
C ALA A 26 6.39 6.10 -5.10
N VAL A 27 5.95 4.84 -5.18
CA VAL A 27 6.77 3.66 -4.93
C VAL A 27 6.73 2.74 -6.13
N HIS A 28 7.89 2.61 -6.77
CA HIS A 28 8.12 1.56 -7.77
C HIS A 28 8.26 0.21 -7.07
N ALA A 29 7.49 -0.78 -7.53
CA ALA A 29 7.50 -2.14 -7.00
C ALA A 29 7.30 -3.17 -8.13
N TYR A 30 7.93 -4.33 -7.98
CA TYR A 30 7.70 -5.44 -8.90
C TYR A 30 6.35 -6.08 -8.62
N LEU A 31 5.65 -6.52 -9.67
CA LEU A 31 4.35 -7.18 -9.54
C LEU A 31 4.41 -8.45 -8.67
N SER A 32 5.55 -9.13 -8.65
CA SER A 32 5.81 -10.32 -7.84
C SER A 32 6.19 -10.02 -6.38
N ASP A 33 6.46 -8.77 -6.01
CA ASP A 33 6.76 -8.42 -4.63
C ASP A 33 5.50 -8.48 -3.75
N GLY A 34 5.69 -8.80 -2.46
CA GLY A 34 4.65 -8.61 -1.46
C GLY A 34 4.34 -7.12 -1.27
N ILE A 35 3.04 -6.78 -1.21
CA ILE A 35 2.58 -5.39 -1.05
C ILE A 35 3.13 -4.73 0.22
N ASN A 36 3.42 -5.52 1.27
CA ASN A 36 4.00 -5.04 2.52
C ASN A 36 5.32 -4.29 2.32
N LYS A 37 6.14 -4.67 1.33
CA LYS A 37 7.38 -3.96 1.01
C LYS A 37 7.09 -2.54 0.50
N ALA A 38 6.14 -2.41 -0.42
CA ALA A 38 5.74 -1.12 -0.99
C ALA A 38 5.12 -0.22 0.09
N VAL A 39 4.22 -0.77 0.90
CA VAL A 39 3.58 -0.05 2.02
C VAL A 39 4.62 0.44 3.03
N LYS A 40 5.60 -0.40 3.41
CA LYS A 40 6.67 -0.01 4.35
C LYS A 40 7.54 1.11 3.78
N LYS A 41 7.84 1.07 2.48
CA LYS A 41 8.62 2.12 1.81
C LYS A 41 7.83 3.44 1.78
N ALA A 42 6.55 3.39 1.42
CA ALA A 42 5.67 4.55 1.40
C ALA A 42 5.50 5.17 2.80
N ALA A 43 5.22 4.35 3.82
CA ALA A 43 5.08 4.79 5.19
C ALA A 43 6.33 5.52 5.69
N LYS A 44 7.52 4.98 5.40
CA LYS A 44 8.79 5.62 5.75
C LYS A 44 8.94 6.97 5.03
N SER A 45 8.64 7.05 3.73
CA SER A 45 8.70 8.30 2.96
C SER A 45 7.72 9.36 3.47
N LEU A 46 6.54 8.95 3.94
CA LEU A 46 5.52 9.83 4.53
C LEU A 46 5.78 10.13 6.02
N GLY A 47 6.90 9.68 6.58
CA GLY A 47 7.25 9.92 7.99
C GLY A 47 6.31 9.23 9.00
N MET A 48 5.58 8.19 8.58
CA MET A 48 4.68 7.43 9.44
C MET A 48 5.48 6.44 10.30
N LYS A 49 5.44 6.65 11.63
CA LYS A 49 5.99 5.72 12.62
C LYS A 49 4.84 4.98 13.31
N ALA A 50 4.31 3.95 12.67
CA ALA A 50 3.26 3.10 13.25
C ALA A 50 3.64 1.63 13.13
N SER A 51 3.34 0.86 14.18
CA SER A 51 3.44 -0.60 14.19
C SER A 51 2.42 -1.24 13.24
N GLU A 52 1.27 -0.57 13.05
CA GLU A 52 0.17 -1.06 12.23
C GLU A 52 -0.37 0.03 11.30
N ILE A 53 -0.35 -0.26 10.00
CA ILE A 53 -0.83 0.61 8.92
C ILE A 53 -1.89 -0.15 8.15
N THR A 54 -3.02 0.52 7.90
CA THR A 54 -4.10 0.08 7.05
C THR A 54 -3.99 0.78 5.70
N LEU A 55 -4.19 0.01 4.64
CA LEU A 55 -4.23 0.49 3.27
C LEU A 55 -5.69 0.72 2.89
N ILE A 56 -6.02 1.87 2.29
CA ILE A 56 -7.38 2.17 1.81
C ILE A 56 -7.38 2.60 0.33
N THR A 57 -8.47 2.37 -0.38
CA THR A 57 -8.67 2.94 -1.73
C THR A 57 -9.15 4.40 -1.65
N PRO A 58 -9.12 5.18 -2.74
CA PRO A 58 -9.66 6.54 -2.79
C PRO A 58 -11.13 6.64 -2.37
N GLN A 59 -11.89 5.55 -2.52
CA GLN A 59 -13.29 5.44 -2.10
C GLN A 59 -13.46 5.10 -0.61
N GLY A 60 -12.36 4.98 0.15
CA GLY A 60 -12.37 4.67 1.58
C GLY A 60 -12.46 3.17 1.92
N ASN A 61 -12.41 2.27 0.93
CA ASN A 61 -12.46 0.84 1.18
C ASN A 61 -11.13 0.32 1.72
N SER A 62 -11.17 -0.50 2.78
CA SER A 62 -9.96 -1.16 3.29
C SER A 62 -9.43 -2.21 2.31
N VAL A 63 -8.12 -2.18 2.06
CA VAL A 63 -7.42 -3.08 1.17
C VAL A 63 -6.71 -4.17 1.99
N PRO A 64 -7.12 -5.44 1.89
CA PRO A 64 -6.52 -6.52 2.67
C PRO A 64 -5.11 -6.84 2.16
N VAL A 65 -4.08 -6.54 2.96
CA VAL A 65 -2.67 -6.83 2.62
C VAL A 65 -2.28 -8.30 2.81
N ARG A 66 -3.16 -9.12 3.40
CA ARG A 66 -3.00 -10.57 3.58
C ARG A 66 -4.24 -11.32 3.07
N LYS A 67 -4.03 -12.55 2.60
CA LYS A 67 -5.07 -13.54 2.29
C LYS A 67 -4.58 -14.90 2.79
N GLU A 68 -5.41 -15.61 3.57
CA GLU A 68 -5.08 -16.96 4.08
C GLU A 68 -3.72 -17.03 4.80
N GLY A 69 -3.38 -15.99 5.58
CA GLY A 69 -2.11 -15.89 6.29
C GLY A 69 -0.90 -15.47 5.42
N GLN A 70 -1.04 -15.42 4.09
CA GLN A 70 0.02 -14.99 3.18
C GLN A 70 -0.11 -13.52 2.81
N THR A 71 1.02 -12.84 2.58
CA THR A 71 1.03 -11.46 2.08
C THR A 71 0.63 -11.45 0.61
N ARG A 72 -0.32 -10.58 0.24
CA ARG A 72 -0.72 -10.39 -1.16
C ARG A 72 0.42 -9.78 -1.97
N THR A 73 0.51 -10.16 -3.23
CA THR A 73 1.46 -9.55 -4.16
C THR A 73 0.98 -8.17 -4.59
N VAL A 74 1.89 -7.34 -5.11
CA VAL A 74 1.53 -6.08 -5.76
C VAL A 74 0.55 -6.34 -6.89
N LYS A 75 0.77 -7.39 -7.70
CA LYS A 75 -0.15 -7.80 -8.76
C LYS A 75 -1.58 -8.00 -8.24
N ASP A 76 -1.75 -8.78 -7.18
CA ASP A 76 -3.08 -9.03 -6.60
C ASP A 76 -3.75 -7.73 -6.16
N ILE A 77 -2.97 -6.79 -5.63
CA ILE A 77 -3.49 -5.53 -5.15
C ILE A 77 -3.91 -4.62 -6.31
N VAL A 78 -3.06 -4.47 -7.33
CA VAL A 78 -3.35 -3.56 -8.44
C VAL A 78 -4.48 -4.04 -9.32
N THR A 79 -4.59 -5.36 -9.54
CA THR A 79 -5.68 -5.94 -10.35
C THR A 79 -7.06 -5.73 -9.71
N ASN A 80 -7.13 -5.69 -8.37
CA ASN A 80 -8.41 -5.62 -7.66
C ASN A 80 -8.75 -4.22 -7.13
N TRP A 81 -7.76 -3.37 -6.84
CA TRP A 81 -7.96 -2.07 -6.19
C TRP A 81 -7.27 -0.88 -6.87
N GLY A 82 -6.50 -1.09 -7.94
CA GLY A 82 -5.84 -0.03 -8.71
C GLY A 82 -4.46 0.37 -8.21
N LEU A 83 -4.01 1.57 -8.53
CA LEU A 83 -2.61 2.00 -8.33
C LEU A 83 -2.41 3.05 -7.23
N SER A 84 -3.50 3.57 -6.67
CA SER A 84 -3.49 4.67 -5.71
C SER A 84 -4.13 4.28 -4.40
N PHE A 85 -3.45 4.55 -3.29
CA PHE A 85 -3.89 4.11 -1.97
C PHE A 85 -3.62 5.14 -0.88
N GLY A 86 -4.46 5.16 0.15
CA GLY A 86 -4.24 5.92 1.36
C GLY A 86 -3.61 5.04 2.43
N LEU A 87 -2.69 5.60 3.20
CA LEU A 87 -2.13 5.00 4.40
C LEU A 87 -2.77 5.65 5.61
N ILE A 88 -3.37 4.82 6.47
CA ILE A 88 -3.96 5.22 7.74
C ILE A 88 -3.30 4.39 8.84
N THR A 89 -2.99 5.00 9.95
CA THR A 89 -2.48 4.32 11.13
C THR A 89 -3.67 3.83 11.98
N LYS A 90 -3.61 2.60 12.52
CA LYS A 90 -4.79 1.98 13.17
C LYS A 90 -5.31 2.73 14.40
N ASP A 91 -4.45 3.49 15.08
CA ASP A 91 -4.82 4.42 16.15
C ASP A 91 -5.87 5.45 15.70
N VAL A 92 -5.86 5.85 14.43
CA VAL A 92 -6.85 6.76 13.85
C VAL A 92 -8.19 6.07 13.59
N LEU A 93 -8.21 4.73 13.48
CA LEU A 93 -9.42 3.95 13.23
C LEU A 93 -10.17 3.60 14.53
N GLY A 94 -9.70 4.04 15.70
CA GLY A 94 -10.32 3.72 16.99
C GLY A 94 -10.22 2.24 17.38
N MET A 95 -9.37 1.47 16.71
CA MET A 95 -9.08 0.08 17.04
C MET A 95 -7.90 0.03 18.03
N ALA A 96 -8.16 0.42 19.28
CA ALA A 96 -7.28 0.17 20.42
C ALA A 96 -7.89 -0.93 21.31
#